data_AF-A0A8T4JKF9-F1
#
_entry.id   AF-A0A8T4JKF9-F1
#
_cell.length_a   1.000
_cell.length_b   1.000
_cell.length_c   1.000
_cell.angle_alpha   90.00
_cell.angle_beta   90.00
_cell.angle_gamma   90.00
#
_symmetry.space_group_name_H-M   'P 1'
#
loop_
_entity.id
_entity.type
_entity.pdbx_description
1 polymer ?
#
loop_
_entity_poly.entity_id
_entity_poly.type
_entity_poly.pdbx_seq_one_letter_code
_entity_poly.pdbx_strand_id
1 'polypeptide(L)'
;MTNDLISVLALENIHFIGLIVHKKALWLCAAAFILGVIVFITVMELFTDKHIKLSKKLFISIISINIILFVYLIVYNFVLLSPTDKIFSFFPNRQTPIIGLICNTLKLNANLSDSVIDVKEFHKLGLNYNEKSKYPFIKKTIYAATLKYPVKKIEKKPNIIVFFLEGISARSINCYGSTFKGLTPNIDEFAKTTMKVDNYYNHTAASCRGLQGQLTSSYPFHGYGAWTAANNKELEKTNYSSIASILNNVGYDTLFFCAENKPITQLFKMLKFKTIYNAQKIIKELLHGRERFVKDDILTDESFFEAFITYLKQREKSNSQKPFLIGLYN
;
A
#
# COMPACT_ATOMS: atom_id res chain seq x y z
N MET A 1 12.84 21.19 14.49
CA MET A 1 11.37 21.16 14.49
C MET A 1 10.92 20.13 13.46
N THR A 2 10.56 18.93 13.89
CA THR A 2 10.11 17.84 13.01
C THR A 2 8.65 17.54 13.36
N ASN A 3 7.75 18.36 12.82
CA ASN A 3 6.32 18.05 12.75
C ASN A 3 6.06 17.28 11.45
N ASP A 4 6.78 16.17 11.26
CA ASP A 4 6.55 15.28 10.14
C ASP A 4 5.27 14.51 10.43
N LEU A 5 4.17 15.02 9.88
CA LEU A 5 2.88 14.33 9.81
C LEU A 5 3.08 13.06 8.97
N ILE A 6 3.47 11.97 9.63
CA ILE A 6 3.34 10.62 9.08
C ILE A 6 1.86 10.47 8.75
N SER A 7 1.55 10.21 7.47
CA SER A 7 0.15 10.04 7.05
C SER A 7 -0.48 8.93 7.89
N VAL A 8 -1.76 9.07 8.22
CA VAL A 8 -2.50 8.02 8.93
C VAL A 8 -2.31 6.69 8.21
N LEU A 9 -2.31 6.68 6.87
CA LEU A 9 -2.02 5.51 6.04
C LEU A 9 -0.60 4.92 6.25
N ALA A 10 0.42 5.74 6.51
CA ALA A 10 1.78 5.27 6.78
C ALA A 10 1.95 4.70 8.21
N LEU A 11 1.32 5.32 9.21
CA LEU A 11 1.14 4.74 10.55
C LEU A 11 0.34 3.44 10.47
N GLU A 12 -0.66 3.43 9.59
CA GLU A 12 -1.51 2.30 9.27
C GLU A 12 -0.78 1.16 8.52
N ASN A 13 0.44 1.38 8.06
CA ASN A 13 1.26 0.34 7.45
C ASN A 13 2.28 -0.26 8.43
N ILE A 14 2.37 0.27 9.65
CA ILE A 14 3.21 -0.30 10.69
C ILE A 14 2.32 -1.19 11.58
N HIS A 15 2.27 -2.46 11.22
CA HIS A 15 1.44 -3.51 11.86
C HIS A 15 1.55 -3.60 13.38
N PHE A 16 2.55 -2.95 14.02
CA PHE A 16 2.84 -3.05 15.45
C PHE A 16 2.73 -1.73 16.24
N ILE A 17 2.67 -0.56 15.60
CA ILE A 17 2.75 0.74 16.31
C ILE A 17 1.42 1.16 16.94
N GLY A 18 0.28 0.70 16.40
CA GLY A 18 -1.04 0.98 16.98
C GLY A 18 -1.22 0.45 18.41
N LEU A 19 -0.46 -0.59 18.79
CA LEU A 19 -0.43 -1.14 20.15
C LEU A 19 0.25 -0.19 21.17
N ILE A 20 1.17 0.66 20.71
CA ILE A 20 2.01 1.51 21.57
C ILE A 20 1.50 2.95 21.59
N VAL A 21 0.93 3.44 20.49
CA VAL A 21 0.61 4.87 20.33
C VAL A 21 -0.71 5.28 20.97
N HIS A 22 -1.68 4.37 21.10
CA HIS A 22 -2.97 4.72 21.71
C HIS A 22 -2.92 4.55 23.23
N LYS A 23 -3.14 5.65 23.98
CA LYS A 23 -3.25 5.65 25.46
C LYS A 23 -4.13 4.51 26.00
N LYS A 24 -5.16 4.10 25.25
CA LYS A 24 -6.08 3.03 25.63
C LYS A 24 -5.53 1.61 25.39
N ALA A 25 -4.71 1.40 24.36
CA ALA A 25 -4.01 0.13 24.11
C ALA A 25 -2.90 -0.10 25.16
N LEU A 26 -2.26 0.97 25.63
CA LEU A 26 -1.30 0.92 26.73
C LEU A 26 -1.93 0.44 28.05
N TRP A 27 -3.16 0.87 28.34
CA TRP A 27 -3.95 0.36 29.48
C TRP A 27 -4.32 -1.13 29.33
N LEU A 28 -4.64 -1.57 28.11
CA LEU A 28 -4.91 -2.98 27.80
C LEU A 28 -3.66 -3.85 28.00
N CYS A 29 -2.50 -3.40 27.54
CA CYS A 29 -1.22 -4.09 27.77
C CYS A 29 -0.84 -4.12 29.25
N ALA A 30 -1.04 -3.02 29.99
CA ALA A 30 -0.80 -2.98 31.42
C ALA A 30 -1.73 -3.92 32.19
N ALA A 31 -3.02 -3.97 31.83
CA ALA A 31 -4.00 -4.89 32.41
C ALA A 31 -3.64 -6.36 32.13
N ALA A 32 -3.24 -6.68 30.90
CA ALA A 32 -2.79 -8.03 30.53
C ALA A 32 -1.48 -8.43 31.23
N PHE A 33 -0.55 -7.50 31.40
CA PHE A 33 0.69 -7.72 32.15
C PHE A 33 0.42 -7.98 33.64
N ILE A 34 -0.45 -7.19 34.27
CA ILE A 34 -0.88 -7.40 35.65
C ILE A 34 -1.55 -8.77 35.81
N LEU A 35 -2.47 -9.13 34.90
CA LEU A 35 -3.11 -10.44 34.87
C LEU A 35 -2.06 -11.57 34.75
N GLY A 36 -1.07 -11.42 33.87
CA GLY A 36 0.02 -12.38 33.68
C GLY A 36 0.89 -12.56 34.92
N VAL A 37 1.28 -11.47 35.59
CA VAL A 37 2.04 -11.51 36.85
C VAL A 37 1.24 -12.20 37.95
N ILE A 38 -0.06 -11.92 38.04
CA ILE A 38 -0.94 -12.53 39.04
C ILE A 38 -1.13 -14.04 38.79
N VAL A 39 -1.35 -14.44 37.54
CA VAL A 39 -1.42 -15.86 37.17
C VAL A 39 -0.10 -16.55 37.46
N PHE A 40 1.04 -15.91 37.16
CA PHE A 40 2.36 -16.44 37.47
C PHE A 40 2.57 -16.65 38.98
N ILE A 41 2.19 -15.69 39.83
CA ILE A 41 2.26 -15.84 41.29
C ILE A 41 1.37 -16.99 41.77
N THR A 42 0.16 -17.11 41.21
CA THR A 42 -0.79 -18.18 41.55
C THR A 42 -0.25 -19.57 41.16
N VAL A 43 0.37 -19.68 39.98
CA VAL A 43 1.01 -20.93 39.51
C VAL A 43 2.24 -21.26 40.37
N MET A 44 3.08 -20.28 40.70
CA MET A 44 4.23 -20.50 41.57
C MET A 44 3.81 -20.95 42.97
N GLU A 45 2.70 -20.44 43.52
CA GLU A 45 2.14 -20.91 44.80
C GLU A 45 1.61 -22.34 44.73
N LEU A 46 1.08 -22.77 43.58
CA LEU A 46 0.60 -24.14 43.34
C LEU A 46 1.73 -25.16 43.12
N PHE A 47 2.86 -24.75 42.55
CA PHE A 47 3.91 -25.67 42.08
C PHE A 47 5.23 -25.62 42.85
N THR A 48 5.42 -24.68 43.79
CA THR A 48 6.65 -24.60 44.60
C THR A 48 6.39 -25.02 46.04
N ASP A 49 7.10 -26.02 46.56
CA ASP A 49 7.00 -26.54 47.95
C ASP A 49 7.27 -25.49 49.06
N LYS A 50 7.72 -24.30 48.68
CA LYS A 50 7.81 -23.15 49.59
C LYS A 50 6.47 -22.43 49.60
N HIS A 51 5.66 -22.72 50.62
CA HIS A 51 4.41 -22.03 50.93
C HIS A 51 4.62 -20.51 51.08
N ILE A 52 4.50 -19.75 50.00
CA ILE A 52 4.10 -18.35 50.09
C ILE A 52 2.66 -18.41 50.62
N LYS A 53 2.46 -18.23 51.94
CA LYS A 53 1.13 -18.32 52.56
C LYS A 53 0.30 -17.09 52.19
N LEU A 54 -0.29 -17.07 51.00
CA LEU A 54 -1.28 -16.06 50.68
C LEU A 54 -2.55 -16.36 51.49
N SER A 55 -3.10 -15.35 52.17
CA SER A 55 -4.35 -15.56 52.91
C SER A 55 -5.48 -15.91 51.93
N LYS A 56 -6.38 -16.85 52.29
CA LYS A 56 -7.53 -17.24 51.45
C LYS A 56 -8.35 -16.02 50.96
N LYS A 57 -8.45 -14.97 51.79
CA LYS A 57 -9.11 -13.71 51.43
C LYS A 57 -8.37 -12.95 50.32
N LEU A 58 -7.04 -12.90 50.37
CA LEU A 58 -6.23 -12.25 49.34
C LEU A 58 -6.32 -13.01 48.03
N PHE A 59 -6.27 -14.35 48.09
CA PHE A 59 -6.40 -15.21 46.90
C PHE A 59 -7.75 -15.03 46.18
N ILE A 60 -8.84 -15.05 46.94
CA ILE A 60 -10.19 -14.79 46.39
C ILE A 60 -10.28 -13.39 45.80
N SER A 61 -9.72 -12.38 46.47
CA SER A 61 -9.71 -11.00 45.98
C SER A 61 -8.98 -10.86 44.65
N ILE A 62 -7.83 -11.54 44.53
CA ILE A 62 -7.01 -11.56 43.32
C ILE A 62 -7.79 -12.21 42.16
N ILE A 63 -8.43 -13.35 42.38
CA ILE A 63 -9.27 -14.01 41.36
C ILE A 63 -10.44 -13.11 40.94
N SER A 64 -11.14 -12.50 41.89
CA SER A 64 -12.27 -11.60 41.59
C SER A 64 -11.81 -10.39 40.78
N ILE A 65 -10.67 -9.78 41.12
CA ILE A 65 -10.08 -8.66 40.36
C ILE A 65 -9.75 -9.09 38.93
N ASN A 66 -9.20 -10.29 38.74
CA ASN A 66 -8.91 -10.82 37.39
C ASN A 66 -10.17 -11.05 36.56
N ILE A 67 -11.23 -11.59 37.15
CA ILE A 67 -12.50 -11.80 36.45
C ILE A 67 -13.09 -10.44 36.04
N ILE A 68 -13.05 -9.44 36.93
CA ILE A 68 -13.54 -8.09 36.63
C ILE A 68 -12.70 -7.44 35.53
N LEU A 69 -11.38 -7.55 35.57
CA LEU A 69 -10.49 -7.06 34.52
C LEU A 69 -10.74 -7.78 33.20
N PHE A 70 -10.92 -9.09 33.21
CA PHE A 70 -11.21 -9.88 32.01
C PHE A 70 -12.56 -9.49 31.39
N VAL A 71 -13.60 -9.35 32.21
CA VAL A 71 -14.92 -8.88 31.77
C VAL A 71 -14.85 -7.44 31.27
N TYR A 72 -14.13 -6.55 31.95
CA TYR A 72 -13.90 -5.18 31.48
C TYR A 72 -13.19 -5.16 30.12
N LEU A 73 -12.17 -5.99 29.92
CA LEU A 73 -11.46 -6.10 28.64
C LEU A 73 -12.39 -6.59 27.51
N ILE A 74 -13.26 -7.57 27.80
CA ILE A 74 -14.28 -8.06 26.86
C ILE A 74 -15.31 -6.96 26.54
N VAL A 75 -15.89 -6.33 27.56
CA VAL A 75 -16.92 -5.29 27.41
C VAL A 75 -16.35 -4.04 26.73
N TYR A 76 -15.12 -3.64 27.07
CA TYR A 76 -14.43 -2.54 26.42
C TYR A 76 -14.20 -2.82 24.93
N ASN A 77 -13.79 -4.04 24.56
CA ASN A 77 -13.73 -4.47 23.15
C ASN A 77 -15.11 -4.49 22.48
N PHE A 78 -16.17 -4.87 23.20
CA PHE A 78 -17.52 -5.01 22.65
C PHE A 78 -18.29 -3.69 22.50
N VAL A 79 -18.15 -2.76 23.44
CA VAL A 79 -18.98 -1.54 23.54
C VAL A 79 -18.26 -0.28 23.04
N LEU A 80 -16.94 -0.19 23.25
CA LEU A 80 -16.18 1.04 22.98
C LEU A 80 -15.39 0.98 21.67
N LEU A 81 -15.01 -0.21 21.21
CA LEU A 81 -14.36 -0.39 19.91
C LEU A 81 -15.35 -0.68 18.76
N SER A 82 -16.59 -1.11 19.07
CA SER A 82 -17.60 -1.42 18.05
C SER A 82 -18.31 -0.22 17.39
N PRO A 83 -18.48 0.97 18.01
CA PRO A 83 -19.18 2.08 17.35
C PRO A 83 -18.26 3.13 16.74
N THR A 84 -16.93 2.96 16.78
CA THR A 84 -16.03 3.87 16.06
C THR A 84 -15.79 3.34 14.65
N ASP A 85 -16.70 3.69 13.74
CA ASP A 85 -16.62 3.53 12.27
C ASP A 85 -15.39 4.21 11.62
N LYS A 86 -14.40 4.63 12.42
CA LYS A 86 -13.11 5.16 11.99
C LYS A 86 -11.93 4.21 12.23
N ILE A 87 -12.15 3.04 12.86
CA ILE A 87 -11.10 2.05 13.18
C ILE A 87 -11.12 0.84 12.22
N PHE A 88 -11.97 0.86 11.19
CA PHE A 88 -12.14 -0.29 10.29
C PHE A 88 -11.00 -0.55 9.29
N SER A 89 -9.90 0.21 9.32
CA SER A 89 -8.73 -0.05 8.48
C SER A 89 -7.71 -1.03 9.11
N PHE A 90 -7.80 -1.31 10.43
CA PHE A 90 -6.64 -1.86 11.15
C PHE A 90 -6.67 -3.34 11.54
N PHE A 91 -7.84 -3.96 11.52
CA PHE A 91 -7.99 -5.39 11.71
C PHE A 91 -9.07 -5.89 10.76
N PRO A 92 -8.74 -6.21 9.49
CA PRO A 92 -9.73 -6.85 8.64
C PRO A 92 -10.04 -8.22 9.26
N ASN A 93 -11.23 -8.31 9.86
CA ASN A 93 -11.90 -9.54 10.27
C ASN A 93 -11.12 -10.50 11.17
N ARG A 94 -10.85 -10.08 12.41
CA ARG A 94 -10.83 -11.03 13.53
C ARG A 94 -11.80 -10.60 14.63
N GLN A 95 -13.09 -10.52 14.29
CA GLN A 95 -14.07 -11.02 15.24
C GLN A 95 -13.76 -12.51 15.39
N THR A 96 -13.69 -13.04 16.62
CA THR A 96 -13.58 -14.49 16.80
C THR A 96 -14.69 -15.18 15.99
N PRO A 97 -14.48 -16.39 15.44
CA PRO A 97 -15.41 -17.00 14.48
C PRO A 97 -16.88 -17.02 14.97
N ILE A 98 -17.06 -17.17 16.27
CA ILE A 98 -18.36 -17.15 16.95
C ILE A 98 -18.99 -15.75 16.93
N ILE A 99 -18.22 -14.70 17.21
CA ILE A 99 -18.71 -13.31 17.18
C ILE A 99 -19.05 -12.90 15.73
N GLY A 100 -18.21 -13.30 14.78
CA GLY A 100 -18.49 -13.07 13.34
C GLY A 100 -19.78 -13.75 12.87
N LEU A 101 -20.02 -14.98 13.32
CA LEU A 101 -21.26 -15.70 13.02
C LEU A 101 -22.49 -14.96 13.61
N ILE A 102 -22.43 -14.60 14.90
CA ILE A 102 -23.54 -13.92 15.59
C ILE A 102 -23.85 -12.57 14.94
N CYS A 103 -22.83 -11.75 14.66
CA CYS A 103 -23.02 -10.46 13.99
C CYS A 103 -23.63 -10.61 12.60
N ASN A 104 -23.19 -11.57 11.80
CA ASN A 104 -23.73 -11.80 10.47
C ASN A 104 -25.17 -12.36 10.52
N THR A 105 -25.48 -13.24 11.47
CA THR A 105 -26.85 -13.74 11.68
C THR A 105 -27.82 -12.64 12.10
N LEU A 106 -27.40 -11.74 12.99
CA LEU A 106 -28.21 -10.59 13.40
C LEU A 106 -28.43 -9.60 12.25
N LYS A 107 -27.39 -9.32 11.45
CA LYS A 107 -27.51 -8.48 10.24
C LYS A 107 -28.47 -9.07 9.21
N LEU A 108 -28.36 -10.38 8.95
CA LEU A 108 -29.26 -11.11 8.04
C LEU A 108 -30.72 -11.06 8.53
N ASN A 109 -30.95 -11.28 9.82
CA ASN A 109 -32.30 -11.22 10.41
C ASN A 109 -32.90 -9.80 10.42
N ALA A 110 -32.06 -8.77 10.47
CA ALA A 110 -32.48 -7.38 10.45
C ALA A 110 -32.63 -6.80 9.02
N ASN A 111 -32.38 -7.59 7.96
CA ASN A 111 -32.26 -7.11 6.58
C ASN A 111 -31.30 -5.90 6.43
N LEU A 112 -30.33 -5.78 7.34
CA LEU A 112 -29.33 -4.74 7.29
C LEU A 112 -28.24 -5.16 6.32
N SER A 113 -28.35 -4.67 5.10
CA SER A 113 -27.26 -4.76 4.13
C SER A 113 -26.18 -3.75 4.48
N ASP A 114 -24.91 -4.16 4.47
CA ASP A 114 -23.75 -3.25 4.52
C ASP A 114 -23.67 -2.32 3.29
N SER A 115 -24.65 -2.38 2.39
CA SER A 115 -24.70 -1.64 1.11
C SER A 115 -25.24 -0.22 1.20
N VAL A 116 -25.60 0.32 2.37
CA VAL A 116 -25.88 1.76 2.46
C VAL A 116 -24.54 2.49 2.57
N ILE A 117 -23.86 2.54 1.43
CA ILE A 117 -22.72 3.42 1.20
C ILE A 117 -23.27 4.83 1.41
N ASP A 118 -22.96 5.45 2.55
CA ASP A 118 -23.38 6.82 2.81
C ASP A 118 -22.61 7.76 1.86
N VAL A 119 -23.23 8.01 0.70
CA VAL A 119 -22.71 8.90 -0.33
C VAL A 119 -22.37 10.29 0.25
N LYS A 120 -23.04 10.71 1.33
CA LYS A 120 -22.75 11.98 2.01
C LYS A 120 -21.39 11.94 2.72
N GLU A 121 -20.98 10.82 3.29
CA GLU A 121 -19.65 10.67 3.90
C GLU A 121 -18.54 10.75 2.85
N PHE A 122 -18.73 10.13 1.67
CA PHE A 122 -17.78 10.28 0.56
C PHE A 122 -17.66 11.74 0.09
N HIS A 123 -18.79 12.44 -0.04
CA HIS A 123 -18.77 13.85 -0.39
C HIS A 123 -18.08 14.72 0.66
N LYS A 124 -18.24 14.44 1.96
CA LYS A 124 -17.49 15.13 3.03
C LYS A 124 -15.99 14.94 2.90
N LEU A 125 -15.54 13.78 2.40
CA LEU A 125 -14.14 13.49 2.09
C LEU A 125 -13.68 14.07 0.73
N GLY A 126 -14.55 14.80 0.02
CA GLY A 126 -14.27 15.34 -1.31
C GLY A 126 -14.21 14.28 -2.41
N LEU A 127 -14.74 13.08 -2.15
CA LEU A 127 -14.82 11.98 -3.10
C LEU A 127 -16.17 12.03 -3.82
N ASN A 128 -16.13 12.15 -5.14
CA ASN A 128 -17.32 12.05 -5.96
C ASN A 128 -17.61 10.57 -6.21
N TYR A 129 -18.59 10.03 -5.49
CA TYR A 129 -19.05 8.66 -5.65
C TYR A 129 -20.27 8.61 -6.57
N ASN A 130 -20.20 7.78 -7.61
CA ASN A 130 -21.34 7.46 -8.47
C ASN A 130 -21.34 5.96 -8.80
N GLU A 131 -22.19 5.21 -8.10
CA GLU A 131 -22.35 3.75 -8.27
C GLU A 131 -22.65 3.31 -9.70
N LYS A 132 -23.33 4.15 -10.49
CA LYS A 132 -23.75 3.84 -11.87
C LYS A 132 -22.64 4.10 -12.90
N SER A 133 -21.56 4.76 -12.49
CA SER A 133 -20.41 5.04 -13.34
C SER A 133 -19.51 3.82 -13.49
N LYS A 134 -18.95 3.61 -14.68
CA LYS A 134 -17.88 2.61 -14.91
C LYS A 134 -16.69 2.78 -13.96
N TYR A 135 -16.43 4.02 -13.53
CA TYR A 135 -15.43 4.36 -12.52
C TYR A 135 -16.12 5.18 -11.41
N PRO A 136 -16.57 4.54 -10.31
CA PRO A 136 -17.40 5.20 -9.32
C PRO A 136 -16.75 6.37 -8.59
N PHE A 137 -15.41 6.36 -8.47
CA PHE A 137 -14.64 7.39 -7.74
C PHE A 137 -13.94 8.40 -8.66
N ILE A 138 -14.31 8.46 -9.95
CA ILE A 138 -13.59 9.31 -10.90
C ILE A 138 -13.86 10.80 -10.65
N LYS A 139 -12.79 11.57 -10.47
CA LYS A 139 -12.86 13.02 -10.36
C LYS A 139 -12.75 13.66 -11.74
N LYS A 140 -13.81 14.34 -12.19
CA LYS A 140 -13.82 15.03 -13.50
C LYS A 140 -13.05 16.36 -13.50
N THR A 141 -12.85 16.96 -12.33
CA THR A 141 -12.19 18.27 -12.16
C THR A 141 -11.06 18.16 -11.17
N ILE A 142 -9.83 18.49 -11.58
CA ILE A 142 -8.64 18.39 -10.71
C ILE A 142 -8.53 19.64 -9.84
N TYR A 143 -8.66 20.82 -10.44
CA TYR A 143 -8.51 22.12 -9.80
C TYR A 143 -9.85 22.85 -9.72
N ALA A 144 -10.17 23.38 -8.53
CA ALA A 144 -11.32 24.28 -8.36
C ALA A 144 -10.97 25.74 -8.75
N ALA A 145 -9.68 26.07 -8.74
CA ALA A 145 -9.14 27.36 -9.13
C ALA A 145 -8.29 27.24 -10.40
N THR A 146 -8.10 28.35 -11.10
CA THR A 146 -7.23 28.44 -12.27
C THR A 146 -5.80 28.04 -11.90
N LEU A 147 -5.14 27.28 -12.79
CA LEU A 147 -3.73 26.93 -12.62
C LEU A 147 -2.87 28.19 -12.55
N LYS A 148 -1.94 28.22 -11.58
CA LYS A 148 -0.99 29.33 -11.41
C LYS A 148 -0.05 29.50 -12.60
N TYR A 149 0.18 28.42 -13.36
CA TYR A 149 1.08 28.41 -14.51
C TYR A 149 0.31 28.21 -15.81
N PRO A 150 0.69 28.90 -16.90
CA PRO A 150 0.02 28.76 -18.17
C PRO A 150 0.19 27.33 -18.70
N VAL A 151 -0.93 26.74 -19.15
CA VAL A 151 -0.91 25.44 -19.81
C VAL A 151 -0.31 25.63 -21.19
N LYS A 152 0.94 25.17 -21.39
CA LYS A 152 1.53 25.13 -22.73
C LYS A 152 0.79 24.08 -23.56
N LYS A 153 0.15 24.52 -24.64
CA LYS A 153 -0.48 23.60 -25.59
C LYS A 153 0.62 22.76 -26.22
N ILE A 154 0.53 21.45 -26.03
CA ILE A 154 1.48 20.52 -26.65
C ILE A 154 0.97 20.20 -28.06
N GLU A 155 1.72 20.62 -29.08
CA GLU A 155 1.32 20.47 -30.49
C GLU A 155 1.41 19.02 -30.99
N LYS A 156 2.37 18.23 -30.47
CA LYS A 156 2.55 16.81 -30.80
C LYS A 156 2.46 15.95 -29.55
N LYS A 157 1.72 14.85 -29.61
CA LYS A 157 1.64 13.84 -28.54
C LYS A 157 3.05 13.36 -28.16
N PRO A 158 3.56 13.67 -26.95
CA PRO A 158 4.92 13.30 -26.58
C PRO A 158 5.00 11.82 -26.24
N ASN A 159 6.18 11.24 -26.40
CA ASN A 159 6.51 9.97 -25.77
C ASN A 159 6.70 10.19 -24.27
N ILE A 160 6.24 9.25 -23.45
CA ILE A 160 6.25 9.32 -22.00
C ILE A 160 7.02 8.12 -21.47
N ILE A 161 8.07 8.37 -20.69
CA ILE A 161 8.87 7.35 -20.03
C ILE A 161 8.84 7.65 -18.53
N VAL A 162 8.50 6.65 -17.72
CA VAL A 162 8.42 6.77 -16.27
C VAL A 162 9.34 5.73 -15.63
N PHE A 163 10.33 6.20 -14.88
CA PHE A 163 11.24 5.36 -14.11
C PHE A 163 10.74 5.27 -12.67
N PHE A 164 10.33 4.07 -12.25
CA PHE A 164 10.03 3.77 -10.85
C PHE A 164 11.30 3.17 -10.23
N LEU A 165 11.87 3.89 -9.26
CA LEU A 165 13.12 3.50 -8.59
C LEU A 165 12.79 2.85 -7.25
N GLU A 166 13.16 1.58 -7.09
CA GLU A 166 12.92 0.83 -5.87
C GLU A 166 13.82 1.31 -4.72
N GLY A 167 13.26 1.41 -3.51
CA GLY A 167 14.02 1.71 -2.30
C GLY A 167 14.69 3.10 -2.23
N ILE A 168 14.40 4.01 -3.17
CA ILE A 168 14.99 5.35 -3.18
C ILE A 168 14.19 6.34 -2.33
N SER A 169 14.90 7.20 -1.60
CA SER A 169 14.33 8.32 -0.85
C SER A 169 15.17 9.58 -1.01
N ALA A 170 14.59 10.74 -0.73
CA ALA A 170 15.31 12.03 -0.72
C ALA A 170 16.55 12.02 0.19
N ARG A 171 16.56 11.19 1.25
CA ARG A 171 17.71 11.02 2.16
C ARG A 171 18.95 10.46 1.47
N SER A 172 18.76 9.74 0.35
CA SER A 172 19.85 9.10 -0.40
C SER A 172 20.24 9.90 -1.65
N ILE A 173 19.52 10.99 -1.97
CA ILE A 173 19.72 11.78 -3.18
C ILE A 173 20.31 13.14 -2.82
N ASN A 174 21.48 13.42 -3.35
CA ASN A 174 22.29 14.59 -3.04
C ASN A 174 21.62 15.92 -3.41
N CYS A 175 20.93 16.00 -4.56
CA CYS A 175 20.18 17.19 -4.97
C CYS A 175 19.00 17.56 -4.05
N TYR A 176 18.66 16.69 -3.08
CA TYR A 176 17.70 16.94 -2.00
C TYR A 176 18.37 17.07 -0.61
N GLY A 177 19.70 17.20 -0.54
CA GLY A 177 20.42 17.43 0.71
C GLY A 177 20.81 16.16 1.48
N SER A 178 21.00 15.03 0.79
CA SER A 178 21.51 13.78 1.37
C SER A 178 22.78 14.00 2.21
N THR A 179 22.89 13.28 3.33
CA THR A 179 24.14 13.18 4.12
C THR A 179 25.15 12.23 3.48
N PHE A 180 24.70 11.33 2.60
CA PHE A 180 25.52 10.36 1.88
C PHE A 180 25.98 10.94 0.55
N LYS A 181 27.10 11.67 0.58
CA LYS A 181 27.64 12.36 -0.59
C LYS A 181 28.14 11.37 -1.65
N GLY A 182 27.80 11.63 -2.91
CA GLY A 182 28.36 10.93 -4.07
C GLY A 182 27.64 9.64 -4.43
N LEU A 183 26.51 9.33 -3.77
CA LEU A 183 25.75 8.11 -4.04
C LEU A 183 24.96 8.17 -5.36
N THR A 184 24.54 9.37 -5.78
CA THR A 184 23.61 9.57 -6.91
C THR A 184 24.07 10.65 -7.90
N PRO A 185 25.34 10.66 -8.34
CA PRO A 185 25.90 11.76 -9.14
C PRO A 185 25.18 11.98 -10.48
N ASN A 186 24.68 10.90 -11.11
CA ASN A 186 23.91 11.01 -12.36
C ASN A 186 22.54 11.67 -12.16
N ILE A 187 21.87 11.40 -11.02
CA ILE A 187 20.59 12.03 -10.68
C ILE A 187 20.83 13.52 -10.35
N ASP A 188 21.92 13.82 -9.64
CA ASP A 188 22.30 15.19 -9.31
C ASP A 188 22.57 16.02 -10.56
N GLU A 189 23.28 15.46 -11.54
CA GLU A 189 23.55 16.13 -12.81
C GLU A 189 22.26 16.35 -13.61
N PHE A 190 21.42 15.31 -13.69
CA PHE A 190 20.13 15.40 -14.39
C PHE A 190 19.18 16.43 -13.75
N ALA A 191 19.24 16.61 -12.43
CA ALA A 191 18.42 17.59 -11.71
C ALA A 191 18.77 19.05 -12.07
N LYS A 192 19.96 19.33 -12.63
CA LYS A 192 20.36 20.69 -13.04
C LYS A 192 19.62 21.21 -14.26
N THR A 193 19.10 20.32 -15.10
CA THR A 193 18.46 20.66 -16.39
C THR A 193 16.99 20.27 -16.44
N THR A 194 16.40 19.84 -15.31
CA THR A 194 15.04 19.33 -15.23
C THR A 194 14.22 20.02 -14.15
N MET A 195 12.90 19.82 -14.18
CA MET A 195 12.04 20.25 -13.08
C MET A 195 12.26 19.33 -11.88
N LYS A 196 12.82 19.89 -10.81
CA LYS A 196 12.93 19.23 -9.51
C LYS A 196 11.68 19.52 -8.67
N VAL A 197 11.15 18.50 -8.01
CA VAL A 197 9.99 18.64 -7.12
C VAL A 197 10.44 18.40 -5.69
N ASP A 198 10.51 19.45 -4.90
CA ASP A 198 10.75 19.35 -3.46
C ASP A 198 9.45 18.96 -2.73
N ASN A 199 9.59 18.33 -1.56
CA ASN A 199 8.48 17.89 -0.73
C ASN A 199 7.52 16.90 -1.43
N TYR A 200 8.07 16.00 -2.25
CA TYR A 200 7.33 14.86 -2.80
C TYR A 200 7.26 13.74 -1.76
N TYR A 201 6.04 13.31 -1.41
CA TYR A 201 5.80 12.23 -0.46
C TYR A 201 5.13 11.07 -1.17
N ASN A 202 5.68 9.87 -0.98
CA ASN A 202 5.01 8.65 -1.41
C ASN A 202 3.80 8.41 -0.51
N HIS A 203 2.68 7.97 -1.08
CA HIS A 203 1.46 7.68 -0.32
C HIS A 203 1.52 6.36 0.45
N THR A 204 2.53 5.51 0.20
CA THR A 204 2.64 4.17 0.78
C THR A 204 4.09 3.70 0.79
N ALA A 205 4.44 2.79 1.71
CA ALA A 205 5.75 2.15 1.74
C ALA A 205 5.88 1.00 0.73
N ALA A 206 4.80 0.22 0.51
CA ALA A 206 4.85 -0.99 -0.30
C ALA A 206 4.84 -0.71 -1.82
N SER A 207 5.76 -1.33 -2.56
CA SER A 207 6.04 -1.05 -3.99
C SER A 207 4.84 -1.28 -4.91
N CYS A 208 4.14 -2.41 -4.80
CA CYS A 208 2.92 -2.65 -5.61
C CYS A 208 1.82 -1.60 -5.37
N ARG A 209 1.64 -1.16 -4.12
CA ARG A 209 0.68 -0.09 -3.79
C ARG A 209 1.16 1.25 -4.34
N GLY A 210 2.46 1.51 -4.28
CA GLY A 210 3.09 2.70 -4.84
C GLY A 210 2.83 2.79 -6.34
N LEU A 211 3.19 1.74 -7.07
CA LEU A 211 2.99 1.62 -8.52
C LEU A 211 1.53 1.76 -8.91
N GLN A 212 0.65 0.96 -8.29
CA GLN A 212 -0.78 1.03 -8.60
C GLN A 212 -1.36 2.42 -8.31
N GLY A 213 -1.03 3.02 -7.17
CA GLY A 213 -1.56 4.33 -6.78
C GLY A 213 -1.07 5.46 -7.68
N GLN A 214 0.22 5.48 -8.03
CA GLN A 214 0.79 6.45 -8.96
C GLN A 214 0.19 6.33 -10.36
N LEU A 215 -0.06 5.11 -10.85
CA LEU A 215 -0.60 4.87 -12.19
C LEU A 215 -2.12 5.07 -12.30
N THR A 216 -2.84 5.17 -11.17
CA THR A 216 -4.31 5.30 -11.12
C THR A 216 -4.80 6.54 -10.36
N SER A 217 -3.89 7.32 -9.77
CA SER A 217 -4.22 8.40 -8.83
C SER A 217 -5.14 7.94 -7.69
N SER A 218 -4.86 6.77 -7.10
CA SER A 218 -5.67 6.17 -6.04
C SER A 218 -4.82 5.69 -4.86
N TYR A 219 -5.47 5.31 -3.76
CA TYR A 219 -4.84 4.73 -2.57
C TYR A 219 -5.17 3.23 -2.50
N PRO A 220 -4.38 2.36 -3.16
CA PRO A 220 -4.68 0.93 -3.21
C PRO A 220 -4.44 0.24 -1.87
N PHE A 221 -5.41 -0.57 -1.45
CA PHE A 221 -5.33 -1.36 -0.22
C PHE A 221 -4.45 -2.60 -0.38
N HIS A 222 -4.53 -3.27 -1.53
CA HIS A 222 -3.83 -4.53 -1.78
C HIS A 222 -2.36 -4.32 -2.18
N GLY A 223 -1.45 -4.96 -1.44
CA GLY A 223 0.00 -4.94 -1.70
C GLY A 223 0.52 -6.24 -2.32
N TYR A 224 1.84 -6.43 -2.33
CA TYR A 224 2.51 -7.56 -2.98
C TYR A 224 1.93 -8.92 -2.60
N GLY A 225 1.72 -9.19 -1.30
CA GLY A 225 1.17 -10.46 -0.82
C GLY A 225 -0.24 -10.80 -1.34
N ALA A 226 -1.03 -9.79 -1.73
CA ALA A 226 -2.34 -10.01 -2.35
C ALA A 226 -2.19 -10.39 -3.84
N TRP A 227 -1.18 -9.82 -4.52
CA TRP A 227 -0.85 -10.15 -5.89
C TRP A 227 -0.15 -11.51 -6.03
N THR A 228 0.53 -11.99 -4.99
CA THR A 228 1.20 -13.31 -4.96
C THR A 228 0.25 -14.45 -4.55
N ALA A 229 -0.93 -14.14 -4.01
CA ALA A 229 -1.85 -15.14 -3.48
C ALA A 229 -2.45 -16.00 -4.59
N ALA A 230 -2.66 -17.29 -4.31
CA ALA A 230 -3.20 -18.27 -5.27
C ALA A 230 -4.59 -17.91 -5.81
N ASN A 231 -5.34 -17.04 -5.13
CA ASN A 231 -6.71 -16.63 -5.45
C ASN A 231 -6.84 -15.15 -5.85
N ASN A 232 -5.83 -14.55 -6.46
CA ASN A 232 -5.83 -13.14 -6.86
C ASN A 232 -6.77 -12.76 -8.04
N LYS A 233 -7.56 -13.71 -8.56
CA LYS A 233 -8.44 -13.51 -9.74
C LYS A 233 -9.41 -12.33 -9.59
N GLU A 234 -9.90 -12.06 -8.38
CA GLU A 234 -10.79 -10.92 -8.14
C GLU A 234 -10.07 -9.57 -8.26
N LEU A 235 -8.78 -9.51 -7.90
CA LEU A 235 -7.97 -8.31 -8.11
C LEU A 235 -7.81 -8.03 -9.60
N GLU A 236 -7.56 -9.06 -10.41
CA GLU A 236 -7.42 -8.91 -11.86
C GLU A 236 -8.68 -8.41 -12.56
N LYS A 237 -9.87 -8.74 -12.02
CA LYS A 237 -11.16 -8.29 -12.53
C LYS A 237 -11.45 -6.82 -12.20
N THR A 238 -10.75 -6.24 -11.23
CA THR A 238 -11.00 -4.87 -10.80
C THR A 238 -10.63 -3.90 -11.92
N ASN A 239 -11.56 -3.03 -12.28
CA ASN A 239 -11.39 -2.11 -13.40
C ASN A 239 -10.91 -0.72 -12.93
N TYR A 240 -9.67 -0.37 -13.25
CA TYR A 240 -9.07 0.92 -12.95
C TYR A 240 -8.99 1.83 -14.17
N SER A 241 -9.24 3.13 -13.97
CA SER A 241 -8.92 4.18 -14.96
C SER A 241 -7.45 4.57 -14.82
N SER A 242 -6.55 3.69 -15.22
CA SER A 242 -5.11 3.94 -15.18
C SER A 242 -4.66 4.93 -16.28
N ILE A 243 -3.50 5.54 -16.10
CA ILE A 243 -2.86 6.37 -17.14
C ILE A 243 -2.65 5.59 -18.44
N ALA A 244 -2.28 4.30 -18.36
CA ALA A 244 -2.16 3.45 -19.54
C ALA A 244 -3.50 3.25 -20.24
N SER A 245 -4.59 2.99 -19.50
CA SER A 245 -5.93 2.88 -20.08
C SER A 245 -6.36 4.17 -20.77
N ILE A 246 -6.09 5.33 -20.16
CA ILE A 246 -6.44 6.64 -20.72
C ILE A 246 -5.64 6.89 -22.00
N LEU A 247 -4.32 6.65 -21.99
CA LEU A 247 -3.45 6.87 -23.14
C LEU A 247 -3.72 5.90 -24.29
N ASN A 248 -4.09 4.65 -23.98
CA ASN A 248 -4.54 3.68 -24.97
C ASN A 248 -5.71 4.22 -25.81
N ASN A 249 -6.68 4.88 -25.17
CA ASN A 249 -7.87 5.43 -25.82
C ASN A 249 -7.54 6.61 -26.75
N VAL A 250 -6.39 7.25 -26.57
CA VAL A 250 -5.91 8.34 -27.44
C VAL A 250 -4.77 7.91 -28.35
N GLY A 251 -4.61 6.60 -28.57
CA GLY A 251 -3.74 6.05 -29.62
C GLY A 251 -2.29 5.79 -29.21
N TYR A 252 -1.95 5.85 -27.92
CA TYR A 252 -0.61 5.49 -27.47
C TYR A 252 -0.37 3.98 -27.52
N ASP A 253 0.87 3.59 -27.77
CA ASP A 253 1.39 2.29 -27.35
C ASP A 253 1.71 2.34 -25.86
N THR A 254 1.29 1.35 -25.08
CA THR A 254 1.54 1.31 -23.63
C THR A 254 2.30 0.05 -23.28
N LEU A 255 3.49 0.22 -22.70
CA LEU A 255 4.37 -0.87 -22.34
C LEU A 255 4.84 -0.73 -20.89
N PHE A 256 5.08 -1.86 -20.25
CA PHE A 256 5.67 -1.90 -18.92
C PHE A 256 6.86 -2.85 -18.90
N PHE A 257 8.02 -2.37 -18.47
CA PHE A 257 9.22 -3.17 -18.25
C PHE A 257 9.30 -3.52 -16.77
N CYS A 258 9.50 -4.80 -16.49
CA CYS A 258 9.69 -5.33 -15.16
C CYS A 258 10.84 -6.33 -15.14
N ALA A 259 11.77 -6.17 -14.20
CA ALA A 259 12.93 -7.04 -14.07
C ALA A 259 12.61 -8.44 -13.51
N GLU A 260 11.37 -8.69 -13.10
CA GLU A 260 10.89 -9.95 -12.51
C GLU A 260 9.84 -10.66 -13.39
N ASN A 261 9.68 -11.97 -13.21
CA ASN A 261 8.75 -12.79 -14.02
C ASN A 261 7.31 -12.83 -13.47
N LYS A 262 7.13 -13.02 -12.16
CA LYS A 262 5.85 -13.14 -11.45
C LYS A 262 6.07 -12.72 -9.99
N PRO A 263 5.09 -12.08 -9.31
CA PRO A 263 3.65 -11.92 -9.59
C PRO A 263 3.21 -10.53 -10.09
N ILE A 264 4.13 -9.55 -10.11
CA ILE A 264 3.79 -8.15 -10.41
C ILE A 264 3.28 -7.93 -11.85
N THR A 265 3.57 -8.84 -12.78
CA THR A 265 3.04 -8.84 -14.16
C THR A 265 1.50 -8.76 -14.21
N GLN A 266 0.79 -9.40 -13.28
CA GLN A 266 -0.68 -9.39 -13.25
C GLN A 266 -1.24 -8.00 -12.90
N LEU A 267 -0.56 -7.27 -12.02
CA LEU A 267 -0.88 -5.88 -11.70
C LEU A 267 -0.85 -5.01 -12.97
N PHE A 268 0.20 -5.11 -13.78
CA PHE A 268 0.32 -4.29 -14.99
C PHE A 268 -0.71 -4.65 -16.08
N LYS A 269 -1.15 -5.92 -16.14
CA LYS A 269 -2.27 -6.33 -17.01
C LYS A 269 -3.59 -5.71 -16.54
N MET A 270 -3.87 -5.75 -15.23
CA MET A 270 -5.04 -5.10 -14.65
C MET A 270 -5.03 -3.59 -14.93
N LEU A 271 -3.85 -2.96 -14.85
CA LEU A 271 -3.61 -1.55 -15.19
C LEU A 271 -3.63 -1.25 -16.69
N LYS A 272 -3.99 -2.22 -17.56
CA LYS A 272 -4.20 -2.03 -19.00
C LYS A 272 -2.97 -1.63 -19.80
N PHE A 273 -1.76 -2.00 -19.37
CA PHE A 273 -0.61 -1.96 -20.28
C PHE A 273 -0.79 -3.01 -21.39
N LYS A 274 -0.63 -2.59 -22.65
CA LYS A 274 -0.80 -3.48 -23.81
C LYS A 274 0.30 -4.53 -23.91
N THR A 275 1.51 -4.17 -23.51
CA THR A 275 2.67 -5.07 -23.58
C THR A 275 3.43 -5.03 -22.27
N ILE A 276 3.79 -6.20 -21.76
CA ILE A 276 4.64 -6.31 -20.57
C ILE A 276 5.91 -7.06 -20.96
N TYR A 277 7.04 -6.41 -20.72
CA TYR A 277 8.37 -6.95 -20.82
C TYR A 277 8.80 -7.39 -19.44
N ASN A 278 8.50 -8.64 -19.08
CA ASN A 278 9.04 -9.27 -17.88
C ASN A 278 10.45 -9.81 -18.16
N ALA A 279 11.16 -10.30 -17.12
CA ALA A 279 12.54 -10.77 -17.24
C ALA A 279 12.73 -11.76 -18.41
N GLN A 280 11.91 -12.81 -18.50
CA GLN A 280 11.96 -13.82 -19.56
C GLN A 280 11.80 -13.22 -20.97
N LYS A 281 10.83 -12.30 -21.13
CA LYS A 281 10.60 -11.65 -22.43
C LYS A 281 11.76 -10.72 -22.79
N ILE A 282 12.28 -9.97 -21.81
CA ILE A 282 13.45 -9.11 -21.98
C ILE A 282 14.66 -9.92 -22.46
N ILE A 283 14.96 -11.02 -21.77
CA ILE A 283 16.10 -11.89 -22.12
C ILE A 283 15.97 -12.39 -23.56
N LYS A 284 14.79 -12.93 -23.88
CA LYS A 284 14.52 -13.53 -25.19
C LYS A 284 14.57 -12.53 -26.34
N GLU A 285 13.98 -11.35 -26.17
CA GLU A 285 13.74 -10.40 -27.27
C GLU A 285 14.75 -9.25 -27.35
N LEU A 286 15.45 -8.92 -26.25
CA LEU A 286 16.24 -7.69 -26.15
C LEU A 286 17.71 -7.93 -25.72
N LEU A 287 17.99 -8.96 -24.91
CA LEU A 287 19.35 -9.19 -24.41
C LEU A 287 20.11 -10.26 -25.18
N HIS A 288 19.42 -11.31 -25.64
CA HIS A 288 20.00 -12.39 -26.46
C HIS A 288 21.27 -13.03 -25.86
N GLY A 289 21.26 -13.33 -24.55
CA GLY A 289 22.39 -13.99 -23.87
C GLY A 289 23.39 -13.04 -23.21
N ARG A 290 23.06 -11.73 -23.11
CA ARG A 290 23.88 -10.70 -22.45
C ARG A 290 23.39 -10.34 -21.04
N GLU A 291 22.38 -11.05 -20.54
CA GLU A 291 21.77 -10.81 -19.25
C GLU A 291 22.70 -11.12 -18.06
N ARG A 292 22.54 -10.33 -17.00
CA ARG A 292 23.13 -10.53 -15.69
C ARG A 292 22.02 -10.51 -14.65
N PHE A 293 22.12 -11.40 -13.68
CA PHE A 293 21.11 -11.62 -12.65
C PHE A 293 21.59 -11.17 -11.27
N VAL A 294 20.67 -10.63 -10.47
CA VAL A 294 20.87 -10.44 -9.02
C VAL A 294 20.61 -11.76 -8.28
N LYS A 295 19.59 -12.49 -8.73
CA LYS A 295 19.16 -13.83 -8.28
C LYS A 295 18.51 -14.53 -9.48
N ASP A 296 18.41 -15.86 -9.49
CA ASP A 296 18.08 -16.76 -10.64
C ASP A 296 16.88 -16.41 -11.55
N ASP A 297 16.16 -15.31 -11.34
CA ASP A 297 15.06 -14.82 -12.19
C ASP A 297 14.86 -13.28 -12.17
N ILE A 298 15.78 -12.52 -11.57
CA ILE A 298 15.70 -11.05 -11.44
C ILE A 298 16.90 -10.40 -12.12
N LEU A 299 16.63 -9.55 -13.11
CA LEU A 299 17.66 -8.83 -13.86
C LEU A 299 18.35 -7.77 -13.00
N THR A 300 19.65 -7.60 -13.21
CA THR A 300 20.36 -6.40 -12.69
C THR A 300 19.85 -5.13 -13.35
N ASP A 301 19.99 -3.98 -12.67
CA ASP A 301 19.71 -2.66 -13.26
C ASP A 301 20.43 -2.46 -14.59
N GLU A 302 21.69 -2.88 -14.66
CA GLU A 302 22.49 -2.75 -15.88
C GLU A 302 21.86 -3.51 -17.06
N SER A 303 21.53 -4.80 -16.88
CA SER A 303 20.88 -5.59 -17.92
C SER A 303 19.47 -5.08 -18.24
N PHE A 304 18.74 -4.59 -17.24
CA PHE A 304 17.40 -4.05 -17.41
C PHE A 304 17.41 -2.77 -18.26
N PHE A 305 18.32 -1.83 -17.96
CA PHE A 305 18.49 -0.60 -18.73
C PHE A 305 19.11 -0.85 -20.11
N GLU A 306 20.01 -1.83 -20.25
CA GLU A 306 20.53 -2.26 -21.54
C GLU A 306 19.43 -2.78 -22.47
N ALA A 307 18.52 -3.59 -21.93
CA ALA A 307 17.35 -4.06 -22.67
C ALA A 307 16.44 -2.90 -23.09
N PHE A 308 16.20 -1.94 -22.19
CA PHE A 308 15.40 -0.77 -22.49
C PHE A 308 16.01 0.08 -23.62
N ILE A 309 17.32 0.32 -23.58
CA ILE A 309 18.05 1.04 -24.65
C ILE A 309 17.95 0.26 -25.97
N THR A 310 18.09 -1.06 -25.94
CA THR A 310 17.93 -1.92 -27.12
C THR A 310 16.53 -1.77 -27.72
N TYR A 311 15.48 -1.80 -26.89
CA TYR A 311 14.10 -1.58 -27.34
C TYR A 311 13.93 -0.20 -28.01
N LEU A 312 14.45 0.88 -27.39
CA LEU A 312 14.35 2.23 -27.97
C LEU A 312 15.05 2.33 -29.32
N LYS A 313 16.25 1.75 -29.47
CA LYS A 313 16.98 1.71 -30.74
C LYS A 313 16.24 0.91 -31.82
N GLN A 314 15.62 -0.21 -31.46
CA GLN A 314 14.80 -0.98 -32.39
C GLN A 314 13.58 -0.18 -32.86
N ARG A 315 12.92 0.52 -31.92
CA ARG A 315 11.76 1.37 -32.24
C ARG A 315 12.14 2.54 -33.16
N GLU A 316 13.25 3.20 -32.89
CA GLU A 316 13.79 4.26 -33.74
C GLU A 316 14.03 3.74 -35.18
N LYS A 317 14.68 2.58 -35.33
CA LYS A 317 14.89 1.93 -36.64
C LYS A 317 13.60 1.61 -37.38
N SER A 318 12.52 1.27 -36.68
CA SER A 318 11.21 1.01 -37.30
C SER A 318 10.50 2.26 -37.84
N ASN A 319 11.04 3.47 -37.60
CA ASN A 319 10.43 4.75 -37.97
C ASN A 319 8.98 4.93 -37.46
N SER A 320 8.61 4.24 -36.38
CA SER A 320 7.27 4.33 -35.81
C SER A 320 7.00 5.71 -35.22
N GLN A 321 6.06 6.45 -35.81
CA GLN A 321 5.64 7.77 -35.35
C GLN A 321 4.57 7.70 -34.23
N LYS A 322 4.19 6.50 -33.80
CA LYS A 322 3.14 6.32 -32.80
C LYS A 322 3.68 6.68 -31.42
N PRO A 323 3.01 7.57 -30.66
CA PRO A 323 3.46 7.95 -29.33
C PRO A 323 3.35 6.76 -28.38
N PHE A 324 4.20 6.73 -27.35
CA PHE A 324 4.20 5.65 -26.36
C PHE A 324 4.23 6.13 -24.92
N LEU A 325 3.73 5.28 -24.02
CA LEU A 325 3.99 5.30 -22.59
C LEU A 325 4.81 4.05 -22.25
N ILE A 326 5.96 4.23 -21.62
CA ILE A 326 6.76 3.14 -21.05
C ILE A 326 6.93 3.38 -19.56
N GLY A 327 6.43 2.46 -18.74
CA GLY A 327 6.78 2.38 -17.32
C GLY A 327 7.93 1.39 -17.12
N LEU A 328 8.89 1.73 -16.26
CA LEU A 328 10.01 0.86 -15.90
C LEU A 328 10.05 0.68 -14.40
N TYR A 329 10.11 -0.56 -13.94
CA TYR A 329 10.35 -0.91 -12.54
C TYR A 329 11.33 -2.07 -12.51
N ASN A 330 12.47 -1.87 -11.86
CA ASN A 330 13.39 -2.96 -11.55
C ASN A 330 13.05 -3.50 -10.17
#